data_AF-A0A135L9A6-F1
#
_entry.id   AF-A0A135L9A6-F1
#
_cell.length_a   1.000
_cell.length_b   1.000
_cell.length_c   1.000
_cell.angle_alpha   90.00
_cell.angle_beta   90.00
_cell.angle_gamma   90.00
#
_symmetry.space_group_name_H-M   'P 1'
#
loop_
_entity.id
_entity.type
_entity.pdbx_description
1 polymer ?
#
loop_
_entity_poly.entity_id
_entity_poly.type
_entity_poly.pdbx_seq_one_letter_code
_entity_poly.pdbx_strand_id
1 'polypeptide(L)'
;MSNLPDGHVVHHFTDFKLLCACAKTLVESLQSKSENQWLVVLGLSQSDIQRLDEDHNCLEGIEYRFSWEGQTGLIKIVPSFEHDSVTDALTRAVDLSLIKMGLVSTTNRKWVATTTYKPTVNKGKQADQGFLPPSRRPPIPGSSPGWPTLAIETGLSESLSQLRHNARWWFSNSSGEVRIVLVISISKRKDRVSIEKWQLASTNRPRSLTCAHEVAITANGVTGAPLTITFVALYDRPPAHGEGDIVLTARDFLDITSDLF
;
A
#
# COMPACT_ATOMS: atom_id res chain seq x y z
N MET A 1 15.16 7.03 -9.89
CA MET A 1 14.40 7.03 -8.64
C MET A 1 14.94 8.12 -7.72
N SER A 2 14.12 9.11 -7.35
CA SER A 2 14.48 10.16 -6.39
C SER A 2 13.85 9.88 -5.01
N ASN A 3 14.46 10.39 -3.93
CA ASN A 3 14.04 10.22 -2.53
C ASN A 3 14.01 8.74 -2.08
N LEU A 4 15.20 8.16 -1.95
CA LEU A 4 15.38 6.81 -1.42
C LEU A 4 15.08 6.77 0.09
N PRO A 5 14.60 5.63 0.62
CA PRO A 5 14.26 5.49 2.04
C PRO A 5 15.48 5.72 2.94
N ASP A 6 15.32 6.35 4.10
CA ASP A 6 16.41 6.46 5.06
C ASP A 6 16.84 5.08 5.57
N GLY A 7 18.15 4.87 5.71
CA GLY A 7 18.70 3.61 6.20
C GLY A 7 18.62 2.41 5.24
N HIS A 8 18.15 2.60 4.00
CA HIS A 8 18.04 1.53 3.00
C HIS A 8 19.37 0.77 2.78
N VAL A 9 19.25 -0.50 2.44
CA VAL A 9 20.39 -1.29 1.95
C VAL A 9 20.54 -1.07 0.44
N VAL A 10 21.77 -0.90 -0.05
CA VAL A 10 22.06 -0.81 -1.49
C VAL A 10 22.68 -2.11 -1.96
N HIS A 11 22.14 -2.67 -3.04
CA HIS A 11 22.67 -3.85 -3.73
C HIS A 11 22.90 -3.53 -5.21
N HIS A 12 24.13 -3.72 -5.68
CA HIS A 12 24.43 -3.70 -7.11
C HIS A 12 24.14 -5.08 -7.69
N PHE A 13 23.15 -5.15 -8.59
CA PHE A 13 22.67 -6.41 -9.11
C PHE A 13 23.75 -7.10 -9.96
N THR A 14 24.01 -8.36 -9.64
CA THR A 14 24.85 -9.26 -10.43
C THR A 14 24.09 -10.53 -10.79
N ASP A 15 23.37 -11.09 -9.82
CA ASP A 15 22.51 -12.26 -9.97
C ASP A 15 21.48 -12.35 -8.84
N PHE A 16 20.44 -13.18 -9.04
CA PHE A 16 19.37 -13.39 -8.07
C PHE A 16 19.81 -14.11 -6.79
N LYS A 17 20.89 -14.90 -6.83
CA LYS A 17 21.37 -15.63 -5.64
C LYS A 17 21.92 -14.65 -4.61
N LEU A 18 22.72 -13.67 -5.05
CA LEU A 18 23.24 -12.62 -4.19
C LEU A 18 22.15 -11.64 -3.75
N LEU A 19 21.21 -11.30 -4.64
CA LEU A 19 20.06 -10.48 -4.26
C LEU A 19 19.20 -11.18 -3.19
N CYS A 20 18.94 -12.48 -3.35
CA CYS A 20 18.22 -13.30 -2.39
C CYS A 20 18.95 -13.37 -1.04
N ALA A 21 20.26 -13.60 -1.04
CA ALA A 21 21.06 -13.58 0.19
C ALA A 21 20.95 -12.23 0.92
N CYS A 22 21.00 -11.12 0.18
CA CYS A 22 20.82 -9.78 0.73
C CYS A 22 19.42 -9.58 1.33
N ALA A 23 18.37 -10.02 0.63
CA ALA A 23 17.00 -9.97 1.13
C ALA A 23 16.81 -10.81 2.41
N LYS A 24 17.42 -12.01 2.49
CA LYS A 24 17.38 -12.86 3.70
C LYS A 24 18.03 -12.18 4.90
N THR A 25 19.21 -11.57 4.73
CA THR A 25 19.85 -10.80 5.81
C THR A 25 18.97 -9.64 6.28
N LEU A 26 18.27 -8.97 5.36
CA LEU A 26 17.33 -7.92 5.73
C LEU A 26 16.14 -8.46 6.53
N VAL A 27 15.56 -9.61 6.13
CA VAL A 27 14.51 -10.32 6.88
C VAL A 27 14.97 -10.67 8.31
N GLU A 28 16.17 -11.24 8.46
CA GLU A 28 16.75 -11.56 9.77
C GLU A 28 16.95 -10.31 10.65
N SER A 29 17.35 -9.18 10.04
CA SER A 29 17.47 -7.90 10.76
C SER A 29 16.13 -7.40 11.28
N LEU A 30 15.05 -7.59 10.51
CA LEU A 30 13.69 -7.17 10.88
C LEU A 30 13.15 -7.97 12.07
N GLN A 31 13.59 -9.23 12.23
CA GLN A 31 13.27 -10.05 13.40
C GLN A 31 14.01 -9.59 14.66
N SER A 32 15.18 -8.95 14.53
CA SER A 32 16.05 -8.54 15.64
C SER A 32 15.88 -7.06 16.08
N LYS A 33 14.73 -6.45 15.75
CA LYS A 33 14.31 -5.05 16.05
C LYS A 33 14.78 -3.97 15.06
N SER A 34 15.36 -4.31 13.91
CA SER A 34 15.48 -3.36 12.79
C SER A 34 14.09 -2.97 12.29
N GLU A 35 13.89 -1.71 11.88
CA GLU A 35 12.68 -1.30 11.15
C GLU A 35 12.99 -0.89 9.69
N ASN A 36 14.22 -1.10 9.21
CA ASN A 36 14.56 -0.93 7.81
C ASN A 36 14.08 -2.15 6.99
N GLN A 37 13.11 -1.92 6.11
CA GLN A 37 12.53 -2.93 5.22
C GLN A 37 12.89 -2.71 3.75
N TRP A 38 13.86 -1.83 3.43
CA TRP A 38 14.09 -1.38 2.07
C TRP A 38 15.44 -1.81 1.51
N LEU A 39 15.38 -2.33 0.29
CA LEU A 39 16.51 -2.69 -0.53
C LEU A 39 16.46 -1.94 -1.86
N VAL A 40 17.45 -1.10 -2.11
CA VAL A 40 17.66 -0.41 -3.39
C VAL A 40 18.55 -1.28 -4.25
N VAL A 41 18.05 -1.66 -5.43
CA VAL A 41 18.75 -2.53 -6.36
C VAL A 41 19.16 -1.72 -7.60
N LEU A 42 20.45 -1.67 -7.87
CA LEU A 42 21.02 -0.91 -8.99
C LEU A 42 21.46 -1.83 -10.12
N GLY A 43 21.35 -1.35 -11.36
CA GLY A 43 21.86 -2.08 -12.54
C GLY A 43 20.95 -3.23 -13.00
N LEU A 44 19.64 -3.14 -12.73
CA LEU A 44 18.68 -4.13 -13.22
C LEU A 44 18.49 -3.99 -14.73
N SER A 45 18.60 -5.10 -15.45
CA SER A 45 18.13 -5.18 -16.84
C SER A 45 16.61 -5.24 -16.91
N GLN A 46 16.03 -5.09 -18.12
CA GLN A 46 14.59 -5.25 -18.30
C GLN A 46 14.09 -6.65 -17.93
N SER A 47 14.88 -7.70 -18.20
CA SER A 47 14.53 -9.07 -17.82
C SER A 47 14.56 -9.28 -16.30
N ASP A 48 15.47 -8.60 -15.59
CA ASP A 48 15.52 -8.69 -14.12
C ASP A 48 14.33 -7.98 -13.49
N ILE A 49 13.96 -6.80 -14.02
CA ILE A 49 12.75 -6.07 -13.62
C ILE A 49 11.50 -6.92 -13.86
N GLN A 50 11.38 -7.52 -15.05
CA GLN A 50 10.25 -8.38 -15.37
C GLN A 50 10.15 -9.56 -14.41
N ARG A 51 11.30 -10.20 -14.09
CA ARG A 51 11.32 -11.31 -13.15
C ARG A 51 10.91 -10.87 -11.74
N LEU A 52 11.40 -9.74 -11.25
CA LEU A 52 11.00 -9.18 -9.96
C LEU A 52 9.51 -8.76 -9.93
N ASP A 53 8.95 -8.34 -11.06
CA ASP A 53 7.55 -7.91 -11.18
C ASP A 53 6.56 -9.08 -11.26
N GLU A 54 6.93 -10.15 -11.98
CA GLU A 54 6.01 -11.24 -12.34
C GLU A 54 6.25 -12.53 -11.53
N ASP A 55 7.51 -12.89 -11.28
CA ASP A 55 7.89 -14.09 -10.50
C ASP A 55 8.05 -13.73 -9.02
N HIS A 56 6.94 -13.81 -8.30
CA HIS A 56 6.87 -13.53 -6.86
C HIS A 56 7.70 -14.50 -6.01
N ASN A 57 8.23 -15.59 -6.60
CA ASN A 57 9.09 -16.56 -5.93
C ASN A 57 10.58 -16.37 -6.27
N CYS A 58 10.95 -15.35 -7.06
CA CYS A 58 12.34 -15.14 -7.49
C CYS A 58 13.31 -14.85 -6.34
N LEU A 59 12.80 -14.51 -5.15
CA LEU A 59 13.55 -14.34 -3.90
C LEU A 59 13.28 -15.48 -2.90
N GLU A 60 13.10 -16.71 -3.39
CA GLU A 60 12.98 -17.94 -2.58
C GLU A 60 11.87 -17.87 -1.51
N GLY A 61 10.71 -17.33 -1.88
CA GLY A 61 9.53 -17.24 -1.02
C GLY A 61 9.52 -16.07 -0.04
N ILE A 62 10.52 -15.18 -0.11
CA ILE A 62 10.47 -13.90 0.61
C ILE A 62 9.37 -13.04 -0.02
N GLU A 63 8.41 -12.61 0.78
CA GLU A 63 7.39 -11.69 0.32
C GLU A 63 7.94 -10.26 0.22
N TYR A 64 7.67 -9.60 -0.92
CA TYR A 64 8.05 -8.22 -1.14
C TYR A 64 7.00 -7.45 -1.96
N ARG A 65 7.16 -6.13 -1.97
CA ARG A 65 6.56 -5.25 -2.98
C ARG A 65 7.65 -4.57 -3.77
N PHE A 66 7.44 -4.48 -5.08
CA PHE A 66 8.42 -3.94 -6.00
C PHE A 66 7.97 -2.63 -6.62
N SER A 67 8.94 -1.74 -6.80
CA SER A 67 8.81 -0.56 -7.65
C SER A 67 10.12 -0.30 -8.36
N TRP A 68 10.08 0.33 -9.52
CA TRP A 68 11.27 0.65 -10.28
C TRP A 68 11.13 1.95 -11.06
N GLU A 69 12.28 2.53 -11.40
CA GLU A 69 12.39 3.62 -12.36
C GLU A 69 13.73 3.52 -13.09
N GLY A 70 13.68 3.33 -14.42
CA GLY A 70 14.87 2.99 -15.21
C GLY A 70 15.45 1.64 -14.78
N GLN A 71 16.74 1.61 -14.47
CA GLN A 71 17.48 0.41 -14.01
C GLN A 71 17.61 0.32 -12.48
N THR A 72 16.86 1.15 -11.75
CA THR A 72 16.84 1.18 -10.29
C THR A 72 15.54 0.55 -9.80
N GLY A 73 15.67 -0.53 -9.03
CA GLY A 73 14.59 -1.17 -8.30
C GLY A 73 14.59 -0.76 -6.83
N LEU A 74 13.40 -0.73 -6.24
CA LEU A 74 13.20 -0.61 -4.80
C LEU A 74 12.31 -1.76 -4.37
N ILE A 75 12.89 -2.65 -3.58
CA ILE A 75 12.25 -3.81 -2.97
C ILE A 75 11.91 -3.44 -1.54
N LYS A 76 10.64 -3.53 -1.19
CA LYS A 76 10.14 -3.46 0.17
C LYS A 76 9.92 -4.88 0.67
N ILE A 77 10.70 -5.32 1.66
CA ILE A 77 10.46 -6.58 2.33
C ILE A 77 9.19 -6.45 3.16
N VAL A 78 8.25 -7.39 3.00
CA VAL A 78 7.04 -7.45 3.81
C VAL A 78 7.38 -8.28 5.06
N PRO A 79 7.61 -7.66 6.23
CA PRO A 79 8.47 -8.28 7.25
C PRO A 79 7.81 -9.39 8.06
N SER A 80 6.48 -9.45 8.13
CA SER A 80 5.85 -10.17 9.24
C SER A 80 4.35 -10.40 9.10
N PHE A 81 3.87 -11.44 9.80
CA PHE A 81 2.46 -11.72 10.04
C PHE A 81 1.68 -10.46 10.48
N GLU A 82 2.27 -9.62 11.34
CA GLU A 82 1.67 -8.39 11.83
C GLU A 82 1.39 -7.35 10.73
N HIS A 83 2.24 -7.28 9.70
CA HIS A 83 2.04 -6.35 8.58
C HIS A 83 0.82 -6.76 7.77
N ASP A 84 0.74 -8.05 7.45
CA ASP A 84 -0.33 -8.59 6.63
C ASP A 84 -1.63 -8.68 7.40
N SER A 85 -1.59 -9.02 8.69
CA SER A 85 -2.75 -9.02 9.57
C SER A 85 -3.41 -7.64 9.62
N VAL A 86 -2.65 -6.56 9.88
CA VAL A 86 -3.23 -5.21 9.94
C VAL A 86 -3.76 -4.76 8.58
N THR A 87 -3.02 -5.05 7.50
CA THR A 87 -3.44 -4.69 6.14
C THR A 87 -4.73 -5.43 5.76
N ASP A 88 -4.79 -6.74 5.99
CA ASP A 88 -5.95 -7.59 5.71
C ASP A 88 -7.15 -7.16 6.57
N ALA A 89 -6.96 -6.99 7.89
CA ALA A 89 -8.01 -6.58 8.80
C ALA A 89 -8.63 -5.22 8.41
N LEU A 90 -7.81 -4.26 7.96
CA LEU A 90 -8.30 -2.99 7.41
C LEU A 90 -9.16 -3.22 6.15
N THR A 91 -8.70 -4.05 5.19
CA THR A 91 -9.51 -4.35 4.00
C THR A 91 -10.83 -5.04 4.34
N ARG A 92 -10.83 -5.93 5.34
CA ARG A 92 -12.02 -6.60 5.85
C ARG A 92 -12.98 -5.63 6.52
N ALA A 93 -12.50 -4.67 7.30
CA ALA A 93 -13.35 -3.64 7.91
C ALA A 93 -14.06 -2.78 6.85
N VAL A 94 -13.33 -2.43 5.77
CA VAL A 94 -13.90 -1.76 4.59
C VAL A 94 -14.96 -2.65 3.92
N ASP A 95 -14.64 -3.91 3.66
CA ASP A 95 -15.56 -4.85 3.02
C ASP A 95 -16.83 -5.10 3.84
N LEU A 96 -16.73 -5.25 5.16
CA LEU A 96 -17.87 -5.42 6.05
C LEU A 96 -18.79 -4.19 6.02
N SER A 97 -18.23 -2.99 5.94
CA SER A 97 -19.00 -1.76 5.78
C SER A 97 -19.75 -1.74 4.45
N LEU A 98 -19.10 -2.15 3.36
CA LEU A 98 -19.71 -2.24 2.03
C LEU A 98 -20.80 -3.33 1.97
N ILE A 99 -20.60 -4.48 2.62
CA ILE A 99 -21.59 -5.55 2.71
C ILE A 99 -22.85 -5.07 3.43
N LYS A 100 -22.70 -4.29 4.52
CA LYS A 100 -23.84 -3.69 5.24
C LYS A 100 -24.65 -2.71 4.36
N MET A 101 -24.02 -2.13 3.33
CA MET A 101 -24.67 -1.27 2.33
C MET A 101 -25.31 -2.06 1.18
N GLY A 102 -25.28 -3.40 1.22
CA GLY A 102 -25.83 -4.26 0.15
C GLY A 102 -24.85 -4.56 -0.99
N LEU A 103 -23.60 -4.11 -0.92
CA LEU A 103 -22.56 -4.38 -1.93
C LEU A 103 -21.90 -5.75 -1.71
N VAL A 104 -22.71 -6.80 -1.66
CA VAL A 104 -22.28 -8.15 -1.27
C VAL A 104 -21.40 -8.81 -2.33
N SER A 105 -21.71 -8.58 -3.62
CA SER A 105 -21.02 -9.24 -4.74
C SER A 105 -19.54 -8.87 -4.80
N THR A 106 -18.68 -9.87 -5.05
CA THR A 106 -17.25 -9.68 -5.35
C THR A 106 -17.02 -8.89 -6.63
N THR A 107 -18.03 -8.80 -7.51
CA THR A 107 -17.97 -7.91 -8.66
C THR A 107 -18.03 -6.44 -8.25
N ASN A 108 -18.61 -6.13 -7.10
CA ASN A 108 -18.72 -4.76 -6.59
C ASN A 108 -17.59 -4.38 -5.63
N ARG A 109 -16.80 -5.36 -5.16
CA ARG A 109 -15.71 -5.19 -4.20
C ARG A 109 -14.49 -5.97 -4.68
N LYS A 110 -13.54 -5.29 -5.34
CA LYS A 110 -12.35 -5.94 -5.90
C LYS A 110 -11.08 -5.35 -5.31
N TRP A 111 -10.41 -6.15 -4.48
CA TRP A 111 -9.03 -5.92 -4.06
C TRP A 111 -8.06 -6.53 -5.07
N VAL A 112 -6.94 -5.83 -5.32
CA VAL A 112 -5.98 -6.17 -6.39
C VAL A 112 -4.54 -6.41 -5.93
N ALA A 113 -4.27 -6.38 -4.62
CA ALA A 113 -2.99 -6.81 -4.02
C ALA A 113 -1.75 -6.35 -4.83
N THR A 114 -0.89 -7.28 -5.23
CA THR A 114 0.39 -7.06 -5.94
C THR A 114 0.25 -6.65 -7.41
N THR A 115 -0.92 -6.18 -7.85
CA THR A 115 -1.07 -5.66 -9.21
C THR A 115 -0.14 -4.48 -9.44
N THR A 116 0.65 -4.56 -10.51
CA THR A 116 1.61 -3.52 -10.86
C THR A 116 1.02 -2.47 -11.78
N TYR A 117 1.19 -1.20 -11.40
CA TYR A 117 0.75 -0.06 -12.19
C TYR A 117 1.95 0.63 -12.85
N LYS A 118 1.92 0.70 -14.18
CA LYS A 118 3.04 1.15 -15.02
C LYS A 118 2.67 2.46 -15.73
N PRO A 119 2.97 3.65 -15.15
CA PRO A 119 2.69 4.94 -15.81
C PRO A 119 3.47 5.12 -17.11
N THR A 120 4.64 4.48 -17.23
CA THR A 120 5.45 4.39 -18.46
C THR A 120 6.09 3.01 -18.55
N VAL A 121 6.72 2.70 -19.68
CA VAL A 121 7.46 1.44 -19.86
C VAL A 121 8.65 1.28 -18.91
N ASN A 122 9.19 2.39 -18.39
CA ASN A 122 10.40 2.40 -17.55
C ASN A 122 10.10 2.61 -16.06
N LYS A 123 8.84 2.55 -15.66
CA LYS A 123 8.43 2.84 -14.28
C LYS A 123 7.24 2.00 -13.89
N GLY A 124 7.27 1.44 -12.70
CA GLY A 124 6.16 0.67 -12.16
C GLY A 124 6.21 0.59 -10.65
N LYS A 125 5.05 0.32 -10.04
CA LYS A 125 4.93 0.11 -8.59
C LYS A 125 3.75 -0.80 -8.27
N GLN A 126 3.97 -1.63 -7.26
CA GLN A 126 2.95 -2.41 -6.55
C GLN A 126 2.57 -1.69 -5.26
N ALA A 127 1.29 -1.76 -4.90
CA ALA A 127 0.79 -1.41 -3.57
C ALA A 127 0.85 -2.62 -2.64
N ASP A 128 0.65 -2.44 -1.35
CA ASP A 128 0.35 -3.58 -0.47
C ASP A 128 -1.05 -4.10 -0.75
N GLN A 129 -2.01 -3.19 -0.92
CA GLN A 129 -3.36 -3.45 -1.42
C GLN A 129 -3.88 -2.29 -2.27
N GLY A 130 -4.85 -2.59 -3.14
CA GLY A 130 -5.58 -1.58 -3.91
C GLY A 130 -7.03 -1.99 -4.13
N PHE A 131 -7.92 -1.02 -4.25
CA PHE A 131 -9.35 -1.24 -4.50
C PHE A 131 -9.74 -0.75 -5.90
N LEU A 132 -10.38 -1.63 -6.68
CA LEU A 132 -10.97 -1.31 -7.97
C LEU A 132 -12.50 -1.31 -7.89
N PRO A 133 -13.16 -0.15 -8.09
CA PRO A 133 -14.59 -0.15 -8.29
C PRO A 133 -14.97 -0.70 -9.67
N PRO A 134 -16.24 -1.06 -9.90
CA PRO A 134 -16.68 -1.65 -11.15
C PRO A 134 -16.27 -0.90 -12.42
N SER A 135 -16.27 0.43 -12.38
CA SER A 135 -15.90 1.31 -13.50
C SER A 135 -14.44 1.22 -13.93
N ARG A 136 -13.56 0.70 -13.07
CA ARG A 136 -12.10 0.60 -13.29
C ARG A 136 -11.63 -0.81 -13.66
N ARG A 137 -12.54 -1.78 -13.64
CA ARG A 137 -12.18 -3.17 -13.92
C ARG A 137 -11.92 -3.38 -15.42
N PRO A 138 -10.99 -4.28 -15.77
CA PRO A 138 -10.71 -4.58 -17.16
C PRO A 138 -11.97 -5.12 -17.85
N PRO A 139 -12.32 -4.63 -19.04
CA PRO A 139 -13.53 -5.05 -19.74
C PRO A 139 -13.43 -6.49 -20.27
N ILE A 140 -12.21 -7.00 -20.44
CA ILE A 140 -11.92 -8.32 -21.00
C ILE A 140 -10.86 -9.01 -20.11
N PRO A 141 -11.00 -10.32 -19.81
CA PRO A 141 -9.97 -11.08 -19.10
C PRO A 141 -8.59 -10.95 -19.76
N GLY A 142 -7.55 -10.73 -18.95
CA GLY A 142 -6.17 -10.57 -19.42
C GLY A 142 -5.78 -9.15 -19.85
N SER A 143 -6.71 -8.21 -19.93
CA SER A 143 -6.37 -6.78 -20.11
C SER A 143 -5.94 -6.12 -18.80
N SER A 144 -5.10 -5.09 -18.90
CA SER A 144 -4.64 -4.34 -17.72
C SER A 144 -5.82 -3.60 -17.08
N PRO A 145 -5.95 -3.64 -15.73
CA PRO A 145 -6.97 -2.87 -15.04
C PRO A 145 -6.70 -1.37 -15.14
N GLY A 146 -7.74 -0.56 -14.92
CA GLY A 146 -7.54 0.85 -14.59
C GLY A 146 -6.84 1.01 -13.23
N TRP A 147 -6.38 2.22 -12.93
CA TRP A 147 -5.81 2.56 -11.61
C TRP A 147 -6.80 2.31 -10.48
N PRO A 148 -6.33 1.94 -9.27
CA PRO A 148 -7.19 1.78 -8.11
C PRO A 148 -7.64 3.15 -7.61
N THR A 149 -8.84 3.24 -7.06
CA THR A 149 -9.31 4.50 -6.43
C THR A 149 -8.75 4.69 -5.03
N LEU A 150 -8.48 3.58 -4.35
CA LEU A 150 -7.82 3.51 -3.04
C LEU A 150 -6.58 2.60 -3.14
N ALA A 151 -5.42 3.09 -2.71
CA ALA A 151 -4.23 2.29 -2.46
C ALA A 151 -3.88 2.25 -0.96
N ILE A 152 -3.29 1.15 -0.51
CA ILE A 152 -2.82 0.96 0.87
C ILE A 152 -1.32 0.69 0.82
N GLU A 153 -0.58 1.42 1.64
CA GLU A 153 0.86 1.27 1.85
C GLU A 153 1.10 1.08 3.36
N THR A 154 1.40 -0.16 3.74
CA THR A 154 1.70 -0.52 5.13
C THR A 154 3.22 -0.56 5.31
N GLY A 155 3.73 -0.38 6.52
CA GLY A 155 5.16 -0.52 6.75
C GLY A 155 5.54 -0.23 8.19
N LEU A 156 6.82 -0.39 8.50
CA LEU A 156 7.35 -0.10 9.83
C LEU A 156 7.57 1.41 10.03
N SER A 157 7.65 1.85 11.29
CA SER A 157 7.59 3.28 11.62
C SER A 157 8.81 4.08 11.16
N GLU A 158 10.01 3.49 11.13
CA GLU A 158 11.20 4.08 10.49
C GLU A 158 10.99 4.33 8.98
N SER A 159 9.99 3.70 8.36
CA SER A 159 9.63 3.90 6.95
C SER A 159 8.56 4.96 6.72
N LEU A 160 8.05 5.67 7.73
CA LEU A 160 6.93 6.60 7.53
C LEU A 160 7.25 7.69 6.49
N SER A 161 8.47 8.23 6.49
CA SER A 161 8.90 9.18 5.45
C SER A 161 8.77 8.57 4.06
N GLN A 162 9.21 7.32 3.87
CA GLN A 162 9.09 6.58 2.62
C GLN A 162 7.64 6.23 2.26
N LEU A 163 6.82 5.81 3.21
CA LEU A 163 5.40 5.51 2.94
C LEU A 163 4.65 6.75 2.47
N ARG A 164 4.96 7.93 3.03
CA ARG A 164 4.44 9.21 2.53
C ARG A 164 4.95 9.54 1.12
N HIS A 165 6.18 9.14 0.77
CA HIS A 165 6.66 9.21 -0.62
C HIS A 165 5.91 8.26 -1.54
N ASN A 166 5.58 7.04 -1.09
CA ASN A 166 4.75 6.10 -1.84
C ASN A 166 3.35 6.68 -2.07
N ALA A 167 2.73 7.31 -1.06
CA ALA A 167 1.47 8.02 -1.24
C ALA A 167 1.58 9.11 -2.33
N ARG A 168 2.60 9.98 -2.25
CA ARG A 168 2.88 10.99 -3.28
C ARG A 168 3.06 10.37 -4.67
N TRP A 169 3.71 9.22 -4.76
CA TRP A 169 3.94 8.52 -6.02
C TRP A 169 2.62 8.14 -6.68
N TRP A 170 1.67 7.55 -5.94
CA TRP A 170 0.37 7.16 -6.49
C TRP A 170 -0.35 8.35 -7.12
N PHE A 171 -0.47 9.46 -6.38
CA PHE A 171 -1.13 10.66 -6.89
C PHE A 171 -0.42 11.29 -8.10
N SER A 172 0.91 11.28 -8.10
CA SER A 172 1.69 11.93 -9.16
C SER A 172 1.74 11.12 -10.46
N ASN A 173 1.56 9.80 -10.38
CA ASN A 173 1.71 8.91 -11.53
C ASN A 173 0.37 8.38 -12.06
N SER A 174 -0.71 8.48 -11.28
CA SER A 174 -2.03 8.01 -11.70
C SER A 174 -2.85 9.05 -12.48
N SER A 175 -2.32 10.24 -12.78
CA SER A 175 -3.07 11.34 -13.39
C SER A 175 -4.38 11.68 -12.66
N GLY A 176 -4.35 11.59 -11.32
CA GLY A 176 -5.51 11.84 -10.46
C GLY A 176 -6.43 10.63 -10.25
N GLU A 177 -6.23 9.51 -10.94
CA GLU A 177 -7.13 8.36 -10.88
C GLU A 177 -7.13 7.64 -9.51
N VAL A 178 -6.01 7.63 -8.80
CA VAL A 178 -5.97 7.29 -7.37
C VAL A 178 -6.49 8.49 -6.58
N ARG A 179 -7.54 8.27 -5.79
CA ARG A 179 -8.22 9.32 -5.02
C ARG A 179 -7.81 9.34 -3.55
N ILE A 180 -7.50 8.17 -3.01
CA ILE A 180 -7.13 7.97 -1.61
C ILE A 180 -5.91 7.07 -1.53
N VAL A 181 -4.97 7.41 -0.65
CA VAL A 181 -3.94 6.48 -0.18
C VAL A 181 -4.02 6.41 1.33
N LEU A 182 -4.14 5.20 1.87
CA LEU A 182 -3.99 4.94 3.30
C LEU A 182 -2.56 4.49 3.57
N VAL A 183 -1.85 5.25 4.39
CA VAL A 183 -0.51 4.89 4.87
C VAL A 183 -0.67 4.32 6.28
N ILE A 184 -0.27 3.07 6.47
CA ILE A 184 -0.24 2.41 7.79
C ILE A 184 1.22 2.29 8.23
N SER A 185 1.56 2.91 9.35
CA SER A 185 2.90 2.82 9.94
C SER A 185 2.82 2.14 11.30
N ILE A 186 3.50 0.99 11.41
CA ILE A 186 3.53 0.13 12.59
C ILE A 186 4.87 0.34 13.32
N SER A 187 4.80 0.78 14.57
CA SER A 187 5.97 0.91 15.44
C SER A 187 5.93 -0.18 16.51
N LYS A 188 6.72 -1.23 16.33
CA LYS A 188 6.85 -2.31 17.34
C LYS A 188 7.54 -1.80 18.61
N ARG A 189 8.44 -0.81 18.50
CA ARG A 189 9.14 -0.26 19.68
C ARG A 189 8.26 0.63 20.55
N LYS A 190 7.27 1.30 19.94
CA LYS A 190 6.41 2.27 20.62
C LYS A 190 5.01 1.73 20.89
N ASP A 191 4.77 0.47 20.57
CA ASP A 191 3.45 -0.16 20.60
C ASP A 191 2.37 0.76 20.01
N ARG A 192 2.62 1.18 18.75
CA ARG A 192 1.81 2.21 18.10
C ARG A 192 1.59 1.91 16.63
N VAL A 193 0.35 2.03 16.19
CA VAL A 193 -0.02 2.12 14.77
C VAL A 193 -0.50 3.52 14.46
N SER A 194 -0.01 4.10 13.37
CA SER A 194 -0.52 5.36 12.81
C SER A 194 -1.09 5.10 11.42
N ILE A 195 -2.30 5.57 11.17
CA ILE A 195 -2.96 5.48 9.86
C ILE A 195 -3.19 6.90 9.35
N GLU A 196 -2.56 7.23 8.23
CA GLU A 196 -2.75 8.51 7.55
C GLU A 196 -3.63 8.33 6.31
N LYS A 197 -4.68 9.13 6.20
CA LYS A 197 -5.46 9.27 4.97
C LYS A 197 -4.91 10.42 4.14
N TRP A 198 -4.29 10.07 3.02
CA TRP A 198 -3.89 11.02 2.00
C TRP A 198 -4.95 11.09 0.92
N GLN A 199 -5.29 12.30 0.47
CA GLN A 199 -6.24 12.52 -0.62
C GLN A 199 -5.88 13.79 -1.39
N LEU A 200 -6.29 13.86 -2.65
CA LEU A 200 -6.22 15.11 -3.42
C LEU A 200 -7.21 16.11 -2.80
N ALA A 201 -6.77 17.34 -2.53
CA ALA A 201 -7.67 18.40 -2.09
C ALA A 201 -8.79 18.64 -3.13
N SER A 202 -9.93 19.16 -2.67
CA SER A 202 -11.12 19.41 -3.50
C SER A 202 -10.82 20.13 -4.83
N THR A 203 -11.75 20.01 -5.78
CA THR A 203 -11.71 20.49 -7.17
C THR A 203 -11.17 21.92 -7.38
N ASN A 204 -11.19 22.79 -6.37
CA ASN A 204 -10.65 24.15 -6.42
C ASN A 204 -9.12 24.24 -6.29
N ARG A 205 -8.43 23.16 -5.88
CA ARG A 205 -6.95 23.04 -5.88
C ARG A 205 -6.52 21.63 -6.30
N PRO A 206 -6.66 21.28 -7.60
CA PRO A 206 -6.50 19.91 -8.11
C PRO A 206 -5.09 19.29 -7.98
N ARG A 207 -4.15 19.98 -7.31
CA ARG A 207 -2.75 19.54 -7.11
C ARG A 207 -2.25 19.62 -5.67
N SER A 208 -3.07 20.05 -4.71
CA SER A 208 -2.62 20.09 -3.32
C SER A 208 -2.85 18.73 -2.68
N LEU A 209 -1.78 17.97 -2.50
CA LEU A 209 -1.79 16.74 -1.70
C LEU A 209 -1.78 17.12 -0.22
N THR A 210 -2.72 16.58 0.56
CA THR A 210 -2.73 16.77 2.02
C THR A 210 -2.86 15.41 2.71
N CYS A 211 -2.08 15.21 3.79
CA CYS A 211 -2.51 14.28 4.83
C CYS A 211 -3.78 14.88 5.43
N ALA A 212 -4.93 14.37 5.03
CA ALA A 212 -6.23 14.95 5.37
C ALA A 212 -6.73 14.50 6.74
N HIS A 213 -6.21 13.37 7.24
CA HIS A 213 -6.65 12.76 8.49
C HIS A 213 -5.57 11.82 9.01
N GLU A 214 -5.37 11.79 10.32
CA GLU A 214 -4.46 10.85 10.98
C GLU A 214 -5.19 10.20 12.15
N VAL A 215 -5.02 8.87 12.28
CA VAL A 215 -5.49 8.08 13.43
C VAL A 215 -4.27 7.45 14.07
N ALA A 216 -4.18 7.52 15.40
CA ALA A 216 -3.13 6.82 16.16
C ALA A 216 -3.76 5.84 17.15
N ILE A 217 -3.28 4.61 17.11
CA ILE A 217 -3.70 3.49 17.96
C ILE A 217 -2.52 3.12 18.86
N THR A 218 -2.79 3.03 20.16
CA THR A 218 -1.85 2.59 21.20
C THR A 218 -2.58 1.71 22.22
N ALA A 219 -1.84 1.08 23.12
CA ALA A 219 -2.43 0.39 24.28
C ALA A 219 -3.37 1.28 25.14
N ASN A 220 -3.20 2.61 25.11
CA ASN A 220 -4.04 3.55 25.86
C ASN A 220 -5.33 3.96 25.11
N GLY A 221 -5.53 3.46 23.89
CA GLY A 221 -6.71 3.72 23.08
C GLY A 221 -6.40 4.36 21.73
N VAL A 222 -7.47 4.84 21.09
CA VAL A 222 -7.47 5.39 19.73
C VAL A 222 -7.70 6.90 19.76
N THR A 223 -6.87 7.64 19.05
CA THR A 223 -7.00 9.09 18.85
C THR A 223 -7.18 9.39 17.37
N GLY A 224 -7.92 10.47 17.06
CA GLY A 224 -8.20 10.87 15.67
C GLY A 224 -9.32 10.10 14.99
N ALA A 225 -9.90 9.05 15.58
CA ALA A 225 -11.08 8.39 15.03
C ALA A 225 -12.35 9.28 15.13
N PRO A 226 -13.35 9.09 14.25
CA PRO A 226 -13.38 8.14 13.14
C PRO A 226 -12.62 8.63 11.90
N LEU A 227 -12.24 7.68 11.03
CA LEU A 227 -11.71 7.96 9.68
C LEU A 227 -12.79 7.67 8.65
N THR A 228 -13.07 8.64 7.78
CA THR A 228 -14.08 8.49 6.72
C THR A 228 -13.43 8.32 5.34
N ILE A 229 -13.82 7.26 4.63
CA ILE A 229 -13.56 7.04 3.19
C ILE A 229 -14.85 7.37 2.46
N THR A 230 -14.84 8.43 1.65
CA THR A 230 -16.07 8.86 0.98
C THR A 230 -16.46 7.90 -0.14
N PHE A 231 -17.74 7.60 -0.26
CA PHE A 231 -18.25 6.65 -1.24
C PHE A 231 -17.87 7.07 -2.66
N VAL A 232 -18.03 8.36 -2.96
CA VAL A 232 -17.72 8.93 -4.28
C VAL A 232 -16.25 8.76 -4.64
N ALA A 233 -15.33 8.95 -3.69
CA ALA A 233 -13.91 8.78 -3.95
C ALA A 233 -13.53 7.30 -4.12
N LEU A 234 -14.25 6.37 -3.47
CA LEU A 234 -14.00 4.94 -3.59
C LEU A 234 -14.61 4.32 -4.86
N TYR A 235 -15.81 4.78 -5.28
CA TYR A 235 -16.59 4.16 -6.36
C TYR A 235 -16.66 4.94 -7.68
N ASP A 236 -16.13 6.17 -7.74
CA ASP A 236 -16.26 7.07 -8.89
C ASP A 236 -17.72 7.36 -9.31
N ARG A 237 -18.67 7.25 -8.38
CA ARG A 237 -20.09 7.58 -8.60
C ARG A 237 -20.78 8.02 -7.31
N PRO A 238 -21.91 8.73 -7.38
CA PRO A 238 -22.75 9.00 -6.22
C PRO A 238 -23.25 7.69 -5.55
N PRO A 239 -23.49 7.71 -4.23
CA PRO A 239 -24.12 6.60 -3.54
C PRO A 239 -25.57 6.43 -4.01
N ALA A 240 -26.00 5.18 -4.16
CA ALA A 240 -27.39 4.79 -4.35
C ALA A 240 -28.11 4.64 -2.99
N HIS A 241 -29.40 4.27 -3.02
CA HIS A 241 -30.15 4.03 -1.79
C HIS A 241 -29.49 2.92 -0.94
N GLY A 242 -29.20 3.21 0.33
CA GLY A 242 -28.53 2.29 1.25
C GLY A 242 -27.00 2.33 1.21
N GLU A 243 -26.41 3.04 0.24
CA GLU A 243 -24.96 3.26 0.16
C GLU A 243 -24.58 4.59 0.82
N GLY A 244 -23.36 4.67 1.35
CA GLY A 244 -22.86 5.86 2.01
C GLY A 244 -21.36 5.80 2.25
N ASP A 245 -20.83 6.83 2.89
CA ASP A 245 -19.42 6.87 3.26
C ASP A 245 -19.07 5.75 4.24
N ILE A 246 -17.86 5.20 4.13
CA ILE A 246 -17.35 4.22 5.07
C ILE A 246 -16.74 4.97 6.25
N VAL A 247 -17.26 4.73 7.45
CA VAL A 247 -16.81 5.36 8.69
C VAL A 247 -16.15 4.30 9.56
N LEU A 248 -14.81 4.32 9.63
CA LEU A 248 -14.03 3.45 10.50
C LEU A 248 -13.93 4.10 11.88
N THR A 249 -14.53 3.46 12.87
CA THR A 249 -14.62 3.93 14.25
C THR A 249 -13.39 3.55 15.07
N ALA A 250 -13.29 4.09 16.30
CA ALA A 250 -12.26 3.67 17.25
C ALA A 250 -12.31 2.17 17.52
N ARG A 251 -13.50 1.56 17.56
CA ARG A 251 -13.65 0.11 17.76
C ARG A 251 -13.08 -0.67 16.57
N ASP A 252 -13.40 -0.26 15.35
CA ASP A 252 -12.87 -0.91 14.15
C ASP A 252 -11.34 -0.85 14.16
N PHE A 253 -10.74 0.27 14.58
CA PHE A 253 -9.28 0.39 14.67
C PHE A 253 -8.65 -0.49 15.75
N LEU A 254 -9.32 -0.68 16.90
CA LEU A 254 -8.86 -1.65 17.91
C LEU A 254 -8.92 -3.07 17.37
N ASP A 255 -10.00 -3.42 16.65
CA ASP A 255 -10.16 -4.73 16.02
C ASP A 255 -9.13 -4.95 14.89
N ILE A 256 -8.80 -3.92 14.10
CA ILE A 256 -7.79 -3.97 13.03
C ILE A 256 -6.38 -4.23 13.59
N THR A 257 -6.08 -3.77 14.80
CA THR A 257 -4.76 -3.88 15.41
C THR A 257 -4.69 -4.95 16.52
N SER A 258 -5.69 -5.82 16.63
CA SER A 258 -5.80 -6.78 17.74
C SER A 258 -4.65 -7.77 17.84
N ASP A 259 -3.97 -8.05 16.72
CA ASP A 259 -2.84 -8.98 16.68
C ASP A 259 -1.51 -8.31 17.06
N LEU A 260 -1.52 -7.00 17.37
CA LEU A 260 -0.33 -6.24 17.75
C LEU A 260 -0.22 -5.95 19.26
N PHE A 261 -1.36 -5.90 19.97
CA PHE A 261 -1.47 -5.46 21.37
C PHE A 261 -2.20 -6.49 22.23
#